data_AF-A0AAC9NUF3-F1
#
_entry.id   AF-A0AAC9NUF3-F1
#
_cell.length_a   1.000
_cell.length_b   1.000
_cell.length_c   1.000
_cell.angle_alpha   90.00
_cell.angle_beta   90.00
_cell.angle_gamma   90.00
#
_symmetry.space_group_name_H-M   'P 1'
#
loop_
_entity.id
_entity.type
_entity.pdbx_description
1 polymer ?
#
loop_
_entity_poly.entity_id
_entity_poly.type
_entity_poly.pdbx_seq_one_letter_code
_entity_poly.pdbx_strand_id
1 'polypeptide(L)'
;MCTVCGCSEGEVKIEGHEGHAHGHSHDHTHIHGHSHDHSHAHGHHHHDHDHHHHHGDHHGGHSHDHSHAHSHEDQHDHSGIESDGDNIHFGKGPAHAHVAGLSQSRMVQIEQDILGKNNQYAAQNRVRFEQQSLFVLNLVSSPGSGKTTLLTETINRIKDRYTVGVIEGDQQTANDADRIRETGVQAIQINTGKGCHLDAHMVGHAMENFSGMTGGVLFIENVGNLVCPASFDLGEAAKVSILSVTEGEDKPLKYPDMFHASELMILNKTDLLPYLDFDVEKCIEYAKRVNPEIRIIQLSAKSGEGMQEWLDWINTKRAAIIESRIYLLQQQVEQFKAIL
;
A
#
# COMPACT_ATOMS: atom_id res chain seq x y z
N MET A 1 17.20 -6.47 -3.56
CA MET A 1 16.17 -6.19 -4.58
C MET A 1 15.66 -4.78 -4.37
N CYS A 2 15.42 -4.01 -5.43
CA CYS A 2 14.86 -2.66 -5.28
C CYS A 2 13.33 -2.73 -5.10
N THR A 3 12.85 -2.42 -3.90
CA THR A 3 11.41 -2.34 -3.57
C THR A 3 10.73 -1.08 -4.11
N VAL A 4 11.49 -0.10 -4.63
CA VAL A 4 10.96 1.18 -5.13
C VAL A 4 10.76 1.19 -6.65
N CYS A 5 11.55 0.46 -7.44
CA CYS A 5 11.42 0.41 -8.90
C CYS A 5 11.07 -0.97 -9.48
N GLY A 6 11.05 -2.04 -8.68
CA GLY A 6 10.63 -3.37 -9.12
C GLY A 6 11.53 -4.07 -10.14
N CYS A 7 12.63 -3.44 -10.60
CA CYS A 7 13.56 -4.01 -11.57
C CYS A 7 14.26 -5.26 -11.02
N SER A 8 13.75 -6.43 -11.41
CA SER A 8 14.50 -7.67 -11.49
C SER A 8 14.49 -8.10 -12.95
N GLU A 9 15.64 -8.53 -13.48
CA GLU A 9 15.67 -9.21 -14.76
C GLU A 9 14.87 -10.52 -14.63
N GLY A 10 13.91 -10.74 -15.54
CA GLY A 10 12.87 -11.76 -15.39
C GLY A 10 11.61 -11.21 -14.71
N GLU A 11 10.67 -10.74 -15.52
CA GLU A 11 9.30 -10.45 -15.08
C GLU A 11 8.43 -11.69 -15.25
N VAL A 12 7.74 -12.11 -14.19
CA VAL A 12 6.69 -13.13 -14.30
C VAL A 12 5.49 -12.49 -14.98
N LYS A 13 5.25 -12.84 -16.25
CA LYS A 13 4.07 -12.43 -17.02
C LYS A 13 3.18 -13.66 -17.23
N ILE A 14 1.90 -13.51 -16.89
CA ILE A 14 0.91 -14.59 -17.01
C ILE A 14 0.39 -14.68 -18.45
N GLU A 15 0.34 -13.55 -19.15
CA GLU A 15 -0.03 -13.47 -20.56
C GLU A 15 1.23 -13.54 -21.44
N GLY A 16 1.37 -14.64 -22.17
CA GLY A 16 2.55 -14.92 -22.99
C GLY A 16 2.49 -14.26 -24.37
N HIS A 17 3.35 -13.26 -24.59
CA HIS A 17 3.72 -12.80 -25.92
C HIS A 17 5.15 -13.27 -26.25
N GLU A 18 5.31 -14.04 -27.33
CA GLU A 18 6.61 -14.52 -27.78
C GLU A 18 7.54 -13.36 -28.17
N GLY A 19 8.78 -13.35 -27.66
CA GLY A 19 9.71 -12.24 -27.80
C GLY A 19 11.16 -12.67 -27.94
N HIS A 20 11.56 -12.98 -29.18
CA HIS A 20 12.91 -12.96 -29.76
C HIS A 20 14.15 -13.18 -28.86
N ALA A 21 14.80 -14.33 -29.06
CA ALA A 21 16.17 -14.56 -28.58
C ALA A 21 17.20 -13.76 -29.38
N HIS A 22 17.92 -12.84 -28.71
CA HIS A 22 19.13 -12.22 -29.25
C HIS A 22 20.37 -12.94 -28.72
N GLY A 23 20.97 -13.78 -29.57
CA GLY A 23 22.27 -14.39 -29.28
C GLY A 23 23.41 -13.41 -29.51
N HIS A 24 24.19 -13.13 -28.47
CA HIS A 24 25.44 -12.39 -28.58
C HIS A 24 26.62 -13.28 -28.19
N SER A 25 27.34 -13.76 -29.21
CA SER A 25 28.65 -14.36 -29.06
C SER A 25 29.70 -13.27 -28.77
N HIS A 26 30.44 -13.39 -27.68
CA HIS A 26 31.71 -12.67 -27.52
C HIS A 26 32.83 -13.66 -27.26
N ASP A 27 33.72 -13.74 -28.25
CA ASP A 27 34.93 -14.54 -28.28
C ASP A 27 36.09 -13.74 -27.66
N HIS A 28 36.71 -14.28 -26.61
CA HIS A 28 37.97 -13.77 -26.07
C HIS A 28 38.84 -14.91 -25.54
N THR A 29 39.85 -15.27 -26.33
CA THR A 29 40.96 -16.14 -25.94
C THR A 29 41.98 -15.42 -25.06
N HIS A 30 42.40 -15.99 -23.93
CA HIS A 30 43.78 -15.80 -23.40
C HIS A 30 44.28 -16.95 -22.50
N ILE A 31 45.59 -17.19 -22.58
CA ILE A 31 46.41 -18.32 -22.09
C ILE A 31 47.67 -17.71 -21.43
N HIS A 32 48.30 -18.17 -20.34
CA HIS A 32 48.22 -19.36 -19.46
C HIS A 32 48.05 -18.90 -17.97
N GLY A 33 48.05 -19.70 -16.90
CA GLY A 33 48.24 -21.15 -16.67
C GLY A 33 48.72 -21.42 -15.21
N HIS A 34 48.90 -22.71 -14.87
CA HIS A 34 49.44 -23.27 -13.61
C HIS A 34 48.52 -23.51 -12.41
N SER A 35 48.49 -24.80 -12.06
CA SER A 35 47.99 -25.44 -10.84
C SER A 35 49.01 -25.34 -9.70
N HIS A 36 48.57 -25.44 -8.43
CA HIS A 36 48.61 -26.72 -7.70
C HIS A 36 47.90 -26.68 -6.34
N ASP A 37 47.46 -27.86 -5.96
CA ASP A 37 46.88 -28.27 -4.67
C ASP A 37 47.93 -28.26 -3.54
N HIS A 38 47.49 -28.25 -2.28
CA HIS A 38 47.91 -29.21 -1.25
C HIS A 38 47.39 -28.87 0.16
N SER A 39 46.65 -29.82 0.73
CA SER A 39 46.38 -29.99 2.16
C SER A 39 47.66 -30.19 2.99
N HIS A 40 47.65 -29.83 4.28
CA HIS A 40 48.27 -30.66 5.34
C HIS A 40 47.68 -30.36 6.73
N ALA A 41 47.61 -31.39 7.57
CA ALA A 41 47.17 -31.31 8.97
C ALA A 41 48.11 -32.12 9.86
N HIS A 42 48.59 -31.52 10.95
CA HIS A 42 49.25 -32.11 12.14
C HIS A 42 49.16 -31.04 13.26
N GLY A 43 49.21 -31.30 14.56
CA GLY A 43 49.37 -32.53 15.36
C GLY A 43 49.66 -32.12 16.81
N HIS A 44 49.17 -32.84 17.82
CA HIS A 44 49.30 -32.48 19.24
C HIS A 44 50.76 -32.58 19.75
N HIS A 45 51.11 -31.88 20.85
CA HIS A 45 51.44 -32.50 22.15
C HIS A 45 51.81 -31.49 23.26
N HIS A 46 51.64 -31.92 24.52
CA HIS A 46 51.98 -31.22 25.77
C HIS A 46 53.50 -31.27 26.07
N HIS A 47 54.01 -30.34 26.90
CA HIS A 47 54.36 -30.66 28.31
C HIS A 47 54.86 -29.45 29.12
N ASP A 48 54.78 -29.63 30.43
CA ASP A 48 55.06 -28.68 31.52
C ASP A 48 56.56 -28.40 31.72
N HIS A 49 56.89 -27.37 32.51
CA HIS A 49 57.61 -27.55 33.78
C HIS A 49 57.71 -26.25 34.61
N ASP A 50 57.47 -26.38 35.92
CA ASP A 50 57.65 -25.34 36.94
C ASP A 50 59.11 -24.93 37.15
N HIS A 51 59.32 -23.68 37.61
CA HIS A 51 60.35 -23.39 38.61
C HIS A 51 59.94 -22.22 39.54
N HIS A 52 59.95 -22.49 40.85
CA HIS A 52 59.78 -21.49 41.93
C HIS A 52 61.09 -20.77 42.29
N HIS A 53 60.99 -19.53 42.77
CA HIS A 53 61.47 -18.99 44.07
C HIS A 53 61.61 -17.44 44.00
N HIS A 54 60.92 -16.67 44.87
CA HIS A 54 61.43 -16.08 46.14
C HIS A 54 62.71 -15.23 45.97
N HIS A 55 62.87 -14.02 46.52
CA HIS A 55 62.02 -13.10 47.32
C HIS A 55 62.71 -11.70 47.25
N GLY A 56 62.00 -10.58 47.45
CA GLY A 56 62.66 -9.27 47.57
C GLY A 56 61.68 -8.10 47.70
N ASP A 57 61.80 -7.32 48.78
CA ASP A 57 60.79 -6.36 49.26
C ASP A 57 60.80 -4.95 48.63
N HIS A 58 59.71 -4.24 48.95
CA HIS A 58 59.58 -2.79 49.13
C HIS A 58 59.28 -1.84 47.94
N HIS A 59 58.07 -1.25 48.07
CA HIS A 59 57.67 0.13 47.79
C HIS A 59 57.73 0.72 46.36
N GLY A 60 56.53 0.98 45.83
CA GLY A 60 56.12 2.38 45.62
C GLY A 60 55.93 2.87 44.19
N GLY A 61 54.67 2.98 43.78
CA GLY A 61 54.17 4.15 43.03
C GLY A 61 54.37 4.22 41.52
N HIS A 62 53.26 4.05 40.79
CA HIS A 62 52.88 4.82 39.59
C HIS A 62 53.88 4.89 38.41
N SER A 63 53.76 4.00 37.42
CA SER A 63 52.80 4.04 36.29
C SER A 63 53.12 5.06 35.19
N HIS A 64 53.34 4.58 33.97
CA HIS A 64 52.73 5.14 32.76
C HIS A 64 52.64 4.02 31.70
N ASP A 65 51.43 3.77 31.22
CA ASP A 65 51.12 2.76 30.19
C ASP A 65 50.78 3.48 28.88
N HIS A 66 51.26 2.92 27.77
CA HIS A 66 50.88 3.26 26.41
C HIS A 66 50.84 1.98 25.58
N SER A 67 49.65 1.44 25.36
CA SER A 67 49.41 0.48 24.27
C SER A 67 48.02 0.70 23.66
N HIS A 68 47.96 0.63 22.33
CA HIS A 68 46.76 0.93 21.55
C HIS A 68 45.84 -0.28 21.48
N ALA A 69 44.55 -0.09 21.74
CA ALA A 69 43.50 -1.02 21.34
C ALA A 69 42.69 -0.43 20.18
N HIS A 70 42.78 -1.05 19.01
CA HIS A 70 41.87 -0.75 17.88
C HIS A 70 40.56 -1.49 18.08
N SER A 71 39.56 -0.83 18.68
CA SER A 71 38.17 -1.28 18.62
C SER A 71 37.56 -0.86 17.28
N HIS A 72 37.41 -1.81 16.36
CA HIS A 72 36.42 -1.69 15.29
C HIS A 72 35.04 -1.77 15.93
N GLU A 73 34.47 -0.63 16.32
CA GLU A 73 33.03 -0.51 16.46
C GLU A 73 32.43 -0.54 15.06
N ASP A 74 32.00 -1.71 14.63
CA ASP A 74 30.91 -1.79 13.66
C ASP A 74 29.67 -1.19 14.33
N GLN A 75 29.52 0.14 14.21
CA GLN A 75 28.33 0.86 14.61
C GLN A 75 27.18 0.49 13.69
N HIS A 76 26.64 -0.71 13.91
CA HIS A 76 25.31 -1.07 13.45
C HIS A 76 24.34 -0.08 14.09
N ASP A 77 23.85 0.84 13.26
CA ASP A 77 22.84 1.82 13.63
C ASP A 77 21.53 1.09 13.97
N HIS A 78 21.40 0.68 15.22
CA HIS A 78 20.20 0.03 15.76
C HIS A 78 19.06 1.04 16.01
N SER A 79 19.13 2.26 15.48
CA SER A 79 18.09 3.28 15.68
C SER A 79 16.73 2.83 15.10
N GLY A 80 15.79 2.54 16.01
CA GLY A 80 14.42 2.12 15.66
C GLY A 80 14.10 0.65 15.90
N ILE A 81 15.04 -0.17 16.40
CA ILE A 81 14.75 -1.53 16.89
C ILE A 81 14.54 -1.48 18.41
N GLU A 82 13.33 -1.81 18.87
CA GLU A 82 13.00 -1.91 20.30
C GLU A 82 12.56 -3.32 20.68
N SER A 83 12.82 -3.74 21.92
CA SER A 83 12.28 -4.97 22.50
C SER A 83 11.38 -4.63 23.69
N ASP A 84 10.18 -5.22 23.75
CA ASP A 84 9.21 -5.05 24.83
C ASP A 84 8.67 -6.43 25.25
N GLY A 85 9.25 -6.98 26.33
CA GLY A 85 9.08 -8.39 26.69
C GLY A 85 9.55 -9.32 25.57
N ASP A 86 8.68 -10.25 25.17
CA ASP A 86 8.94 -11.18 24.06
C ASP A 86 8.70 -10.57 22.66
N ASN A 87 8.33 -9.28 22.57
CA ASN A 87 8.06 -8.60 21.30
C ASN A 87 9.27 -7.82 20.81
N ILE A 88 9.59 -7.94 19.51
CA ILE A 88 10.63 -7.16 18.84
C ILE A 88 9.96 -6.25 17.80
N HIS A 89 10.23 -4.96 17.87
CA HIS A 89 9.62 -3.93 17.03
C HIS A 89 10.63 -3.30 16.09
N PHE A 90 10.35 -3.36 14.79
CA PHE A 90 11.12 -2.71 13.73
C PHE A 90 10.42 -1.45 13.16
N GLY A 91 9.21 -1.12 13.65
CA GLY A 91 8.35 -0.03 13.15
C GLY A 91 8.07 1.07 14.18
N LYS A 92 8.84 1.15 15.27
CA LYS A 92 8.70 2.22 16.28
C LYS A 92 9.56 3.46 16.00
N GLY A 93 10.51 3.37 15.06
CA GLY A 93 11.27 4.51 14.58
C GLY A 93 10.41 5.52 13.78
N PRO A 94 10.90 6.75 13.55
CA PRO A 94 10.11 7.82 12.90
C PRO A 94 9.60 7.54 11.48
N ALA A 95 10.18 6.58 10.76
CA ALA A 95 9.68 6.14 9.45
C ALA A 95 8.60 5.05 9.54
N HIS A 96 8.26 4.60 10.75
CA HIS A 96 7.36 3.48 11.06
C HIS A 96 7.66 2.14 10.33
N ALA A 97 8.85 2.06 9.73
CA ALA A 97 9.33 0.96 8.92
C ALA A 97 10.85 0.77 9.10
N HIS A 98 11.36 -0.35 8.61
CA HIS A 98 12.77 -0.68 8.63
C HIS A 98 13.20 -1.31 7.30
N VAL A 99 14.25 -0.77 6.70
CA VAL A 99 14.94 -1.33 5.53
C VAL A 99 16.42 -1.45 5.86
N ALA A 100 16.96 -2.66 5.76
CA ALA A 100 18.37 -2.91 6.05
C ALA A 100 19.27 -2.03 5.16
N GLY A 101 20.16 -1.25 5.78
CA GLY A 101 21.06 -0.32 5.09
C GLY A 101 20.49 1.08 4.83
N LEU A 102 19.30 1.43 5.32
CA LEU A 102 18.77 2.79 5.30
C LEU A 102 18.49 3.30 6.73
N SER A 103 18.94 4.53 7.03
CA SER A 103 18.60 5.19 8.28
C SER A 103 17.13 5.63 8.30
N GLN A 104 16.56 5.78 9.50
CA GLN A 104 15.19 6.30 9.70
C GLN A 104 14.99 7.66 9.01
N SER A 105 15.94 8.59 9.16
CA SER A 105 15.89 9.91 8.53
C SER A 105 15.89 9.85 6.99
N ARG A 106 16.65 8.91 6.40
CA ARG A 106 16.67 8.73 4.95
C ARG A 106 15.37 8.10 4.43
N MET A 107 14.77 7.18 5.18
CA MET A 107 13.46 6.60 4.84
C MET A 107 12.35 7.66 4.87
N VAL A 108 12.26 8.47 5.95
CA VAL A 108 11.29 9.58 6.03
C VAL A 108 11.45 10.56 4.86
N GLN A 109 12.68 10.91 4.49
CA GLN A 109 12.91 11.80 3.34
C GLN A 109 12.40 11.19 2.03
N ILE A 110 12.70 9.92 1.75
CA ILE A 110 12.25 9.22 0.55
C ILE A 110 10.72 9.15 0.50
N GLU A 111 10.07 8.86 1.64
CA GLU A 111 8.62 8.84 1.76
C GLU A 111 8.00 10.22 1.51
N GLN A 112 8.54 11.28 2.11
CA GLN A 112 8.08 12.65 1.90
C GLN A 112 8.23 13.10 0.44
N ASP A 113 9.33 12.76 -0.23
CA ASP A 113 9.54 13.06 -1.65
C ASP A 113 8.49 12.35 -2.54
N ILE A 114 8.20 11.07 -2.26
CA ILE A 114 7.21 10.26 -3.01
C ILE A 114 5.78 10.74 -2.76
N LEU A 115 5.35 10.81 -1.50
CA LEU A 115 3.99 11.21 -1.13
C LEU A 115 3.73 12.68 -1.47
N GLY A 116 4.72 13.55 -1.28
CA GLY A 116 4.66 14.95 -1.71
C GLY A 116 4.44 15.09 -3.21
N LYS A 117 5.04 14.21 -4.03
CA LYS A 117 4.81 14.19 -5.47
C LYS A 117 3.44 13.62 -5.84
N ASN A 118 3.00 12.54 -5.17
CA ASN A 118 1.66 11.98 -5.36
C ASN A 118 0.56 13.01 -5.08
N ASN A 119 0.69 13.76 -3.98
CA ASN A 119 -0.31 14.76 -3.55
C ASN A 119 -0.48 15.91 -4.58
N GLN A 120 0.55 16.23 -5.36
CA GLN A 120 0.43 17.18 -6.48
C GLN A 120 -0.50 16.65 -7.59
N TYR A 121 -0.39 15.37 -7.94
CA TYR A 121 -1.27 14.72 -8.91
C TYR A 121 -2.69 14.52 -8.34
N ALA A 122 -2.81 14.15 -7.07
CA ALA A 122 -4.10 14.00 -6.40
C ALA A 122 -4.92 15.31 -6.40
N ALA A 123 -4.26 16.44 -6.14
CA ALA A 123 -4.88 17.77 -6.26
C ALA A 123 -5.33 18.08 -7.70
N GLN A 124 -4.56 17.71 -8.72
CA GLN A 124 -4.94 17.89 -10.13
C GLN A 124 -6.14 17.02 -10.51
N ASN A 125 -6.15 15.75 -10.10
CA ASN A 125 -7.28 14.83 -10.28
C ASN A 125 -8.55 15.37 -9.64
N ARG A 126 -8.46 15.82 -8.37
CA ARG A 126 -9.59 16.40 -7.63
C ARG A 126 -10.21 17.59 -8.35
N VAL A 127 -9.40 18.53 -8.84
CA VAL A 127 -9.87 19.66 -9.65
C VAL A 127 -10.58 19.18 -10.93
N ARG A 128 -10.06 18.16 -11.62
CA ARG A 128 -10.70 17.56 -12.80
C ARG A 128 -12.05 16.91 -12.46
N PHE A 129 -12.11 16.16 -11.37
CA PHE A 129 -13.35 15.51 -10.90
C PHE A 129 -14.43 16.54 -10.52
N GLU A 130 -14.06 17.60 -9.81
CA GLU A 130 -14.95 18.71 -9.44
C GLU A 130 -15.48 19.46 -10.68
N GLN A 131 -14.63 19.70 -11.69
CA GLN A 131 -15.06 20.30 -12.96
C GLN A 131 -16.09 19.44 -13.69
N GLN A 132 -15.96 18.12 -13.61
CA GLN A 132 -16.90 17.15 -14.19
C GLN A 132 -18.09 16.82 -13.28
N SER A 133 -18.16 17.37 -12.05
CA SER A 133 -19.17 17.05 -11.03
C SER A 133 -19.24 15.55 -10.69
N LEU A 134 -18.10 14.86 -10.68
CA LEU A 134 -18.03 13.42 -10.40
C LEU A 134 -17.92 13.15 -8.89
N PHE A 135 -18.70 12.20 -8.41
CA PHE A 135 -18.43 11.58 -7.11
C PHE A 135 -17.44 10.44 -7.30
N VAL A 136 -16.23 10.57 -6.74
CA VAL A 136 -15.13 9.61 -6.93
C VAL A 136 -14.88 8.82 -5.66
N LEU A 137 -14.85 7.49 -5.79
CA LEU A 137 -14.74 6.54 -4.68
C LEU A 137 -13.53 5.62 -4.87
N ASN A 138 -12.64 5.57 -3.88
CA ASN A 138 -11.50 4.65 -3.85
C ASN A 138 -11.86 3.43 -2.98
N LEU A 139 -12.07 2.27 -3.62
CA LEU A 139 -12.45 1.01 -2.98
C LEU A 139 -11.20 0.19 -2.64
N VAL A 140 -10.93 0.01 -1.36
CA VAL A 140 -9.72 -0.63 -0.82
C VAL A 140 -10.08 -1.81 0.08
N SER A 141 -9.34 -2.92 0.01
CA SER A 141 -9.66 -4.16 0.74
C SER A 141 -8.47 -5.13 0.78
N SER A 142 -8.58 -6.22 1.54
CA SER A 142 -7.73 -7.41 1.31
C SER A 142 -8.08 -8.08 -0.04
N PRO A 143 -7.22 -8.95 -0.59
CA PRO A 143 -7.61 -9.86 -1.66
C PRO A 143 -8.81 -10.73 -1.22
N GLY A 144 -9.79 -10.93 -2.10
CA GLY A 144 -10.94 -11.80 -1.83
C GLY A 144 -12.03 -11.21 -0.91
N SER A 145 -11.94 -9.95 -0.46
CA SER A 145 -13.02 -9.29 0.32
C SER A 145 -14.31 -9.07 -0.48
N GLY A 146 -14.28 -9.22 -1.80
CA GLY A 146 -15.44 -9.16 -2.70
C GLY A 146 -15.72 -7.80 -3.33
N LYS A 147 -14.69 -6.94 -3.47
CA LYS A 147 -14.79 -5.60 -4.07
C LYS A 147 -15.52 -5.59 -5.41
N THR A 148 -15.00 -6.33 -6.39
CA THR A 148 -15.55 -6.38 -7.74
C THR A 148 -16.98 -6.88 -7.78
N THR A 149 -17.34 -7.87 -6.94
CA THR A 149 -18.73 -8.36 -6.83
C THR A 149 -19.65 -7.28 -6.27
N LEU A 150 -19.23 -6.58 -5.21
CA LEU A 150 -19.94 -5.42 -4.69
C LEU A 150 -20.07 -4.34 -5.76
N LEU A 151 -19.02 -4.11 -6.55
CA LEU A 151 -18.99 -3.09 -7.60
C LEU A 151 -19.90 -3.45 -8.78
N THR A 152 -19.87 -4.66 -9.32
CA THR A 152 -20.77 -5.10 -10.41
C THR A 152 -22.24 -5.03 -9.98
N GLU A 153 -22.54 -5.45 -8.74
CA GLU A 153 -23.89 -5.37 -8.18
C GLU A 153 -24.33 -3.92 -7.94
N THR A 154 -23.42 -3.05 -7.50
CA THR A 154 -23.65 -1.60 -7.38
C THR A 154 -23.98 -0.99 -8.74
N ILE A 155 -23.13 -1.22 -9.75
CA ILE A 155 -23.27 -0.70 -11.12
C ILE A 155 -24.61 -1.11 -11.72
N ASN A 156 -24.95 -2.40 -11.66
CA ASN A 156 -26.20 -2.93 -12.23
C ASN A 156 -27.47 -2.31 -11.62
N ARG A 157 -27.40 -1.70 -10.43
CA ARG A 157 -28.54 -1.02 -9.78
C ARG A 157 -28.62 0.49 -10.06
N ILE A 158 -27.56 1.10 -10.61
CA ILE A 158 -27.46 2.58 -10.77
C ILE A 158 -27.11 3.08 -12.17
N LYS A 159 -26.53 2.25 -13.05
CA LYS A 159 -26.04 2.67 -14.40
C LYS A 159 -27.09 3.34 -15.29
N ASP A 160 -28.37 2.98 -15.12
CA ASP A 160 -29.48 3.55 -15.90
C ASP A 160 -29.96 4.92 -15.35
N ARG A 161 -29.41 5.39 -14.21
CA ARG A 161 -29.81 6.64 -13.54
C ARG A 161 -28.84 7.80 -13.78
N TYR A 162 -27.56 7.49 -14.01
CA TYR A 162 -26.49 8.47 -14.22
C TYR A 162 -25.23 7.77 -14.75
N THR A 163 -24.26 8.53 -15.27
CA THR A 163 -23.01 7.99 -15.81
C THR A 163 -22.21 7.27 -14.70
N VAL A 164 -21.65 6.11 -15.05
CA VAL A 164 -20.78 5.33 -14.17
C VAL A 164 -19.55 4.90 -14.96
N GLY A 165 -18.38 5.04 -14.36
CA GLY A 165 -17.11 4.55 -14.89
C GLY A 165 -16.31 3.85 -13.81
N VAL A 166 -15.39 2.97 -14.22
CA VAL A 166 -14.47 2.29 -13.30
C VAL A 166 -13.03 2.37 -13.75
N ILE A 167 -12.14 2.77 -12.85
CA ILE A 167 -10.70 2.48 -12.96
C ILE A 167 -10.46 1.22 -12.12
N GLU A 168 -9.96 0.17 -12.74
CA GLU A 168 -9.59 -1.09 -12.09
C GLU A 168 -8.07 -1.13 -11.96
N GLY A 169 -7.55 -1.56 -10.81
CA GLY A 169 -6.12 -1.70 -10.58
C GLY A 169 -5.77 -3.03 -9.93
N ASP A 170 -5.13 -3.91 -10.70
CA ASP A 170 -4.54 -5.16 -10.23
C ASP A 170 -3.04 -5.25 -10.59
N GLN A 171 -2.34 -6.27 -10.14
CA GLN A 171 -0.95 -6.53 -10.52
C GLN A 171 -0.83 -7.03 -11.95
N GLN A 172 -1.72 -7.93 -12.37
CA GLN A 172 -1.71 -8.63 -13.65
C GLN A 172 -3.14 -8.98 -14.09
N THR A 173 -3.31 -9.30 -15.39
CA THR A 173 -4.59 -9.67 -16.03
C THR A 173 -5.61 -8.53 -16.13
N ALA A 174 -6.67 -8.74 -16.91
CA ALA A 174 -7.80 -7.81 -17.02
C ALA A 174 -9.13 -8.41 -16.50
N ASN A 175 -9.08 -9.52 -15.74
CA ASN A 175 -10.24 -10.34 -15.40
C ASN A 175 -11.35 -9.58 -14.67
N ASP A 176 -10.99 -8.72 -13.72
CA ASP A 176 -11.95 -7.93 -12.96
C ASP A 176 -12.49 -6.76 -13.79
N ALA A 177 -11.67 -6.08 -14.61
CA ALA A 177 -12.17 -5.07 -15.55
C ALA A 177 -13.08 -5.65 -16.63
N ASP A 178 -12.82 -6.85 -17.15
CA ASP A 178 -13.67 -7.51 -18.12
C ASP A 178 -15.03 -7.87 -17.52
N ARG A 179 -15.07 -8.44 -16.30
CA ARG A 179 -16.31 -8.69 -15.56
C ARG A 179 -17.10 -7.40 -15.28
N ILE A 180 -16.43 -6.26 -15.16
CA ILE A 180 -17.08 -4.95 -15.03
C ILE A 180 -17.60 -4.45 -16.40
N ARG A 181 -16.86 -4.63 -17.49
CA ARG A 181 -17.29 -4.28 -18.87
C ARG A 181 -18.54 -5.06 -19.28
N GLU A 182 -18.70 -6.30 -18.82
CA GLU A 182 -19.93 -7.10 -19.01
C GLU A 182 -21.20 -6.41 -18.46
N THR A 183 -21.07 -5.52 -17.47
CA THR A 183 -22.22 -4.72 -16.98
C THR A 183 -22.64 -3.61 -17.95
N GLY A 184 -21.83 -3.33 -18.99
CA GLY A 184 -22.09 -2.30 -20.01
C GLY A 184 -21.53 -0.91 -19.69
N VAL A 185 -20.72 -0.74 -18.64
CA VAL A 185 -20.05 0.52 -18.31
C VAL A 185 -18.60 0.55 -18.81
N GLN A 186 -18.03 1.75 -18.93
CA GLN A 186 -16.62 1.90 -19.29
C GLN A 186 -15.72 1.54 -18.09
N ALA A 187 -14.85 0.54 -18.27
CA ALA A 187 -13.84 0.17 -17.28
C ALA A 187 -12.42 0.15 -17.87
N ILE A 188 -11.51 0.93 -17.26
CA ILE A 188 -10.11 1.09 -17.65
C ILE A 188 -9.23 0.26 -16.71
N GLN A 189 -8.48 -0.70 -17.26
CA GLN A 189 -7.53 -1.54 -16.52
C GLN A 189 -6.21 -0.80 -16.29
N ILE A 190 -5.66 -0.87 -15.09
CA ILE A 190 -4.30 -0.44 -14.76
C ILE A 190 -3.54 -1.66 -14.23
N ASN A 191 -2.64 -2.21 -15.04
CA ASN A 191 -1.74 -3.27 -14.59
C ASN A 191 -0.54 -2.65 -13.87
N THR A 192 -0.54 -2.74 -12.54
CA THR A 192 0.50 -2.17 -11.66
C THR A 192 1.80 -2.97 -11.65
N GLY A 193 1.83 -4.16 -12.28
CA GLY A 193 3.01 -4.99 -12.42
C GLY A 193 3.38 -5.67 -11.10
N LYS A 194 4.27 -5.03 -10.33
CA LYS A 194 4.63 -5.40 -8.95
C LYS A 194 4.15 -4.37 -7.91
N GLY A 195 3.42 -3.35 -8.34
CA GLY A 195 2.82 -2.36 -7.46
C GLY A 195 1.88 -3.00 -6.45
N CYS A 196 1.75 -2.37 -5.28
CA CYS A 196 0.89 -2.83 -4.19
C CYS A 196 -0.30 -1.88 -3.94
N HIS A 197 -0.48 -0.88 -4.80
CA HIS A 197 -1.47 0.19 -4.76
C HIS A 197 -1.54 0.88 -6.14
N LEU A 198 -2.63 1.60 -6.39
CA LEU A 198 -2.69 2.67 -7.38
C LEU A 198 -2.17 3.98 -6.78
N ASP A 199 -1.53 4.82 -7.60
CA ASP A 199 -1.18 6.21 -7.26
C ASP A 199 -2.02 7.23 -8.07
N ALA A 200 -1.98 8.51 -7.68
CA ALA A 200 -2.75 9.56 -8.33
C ALA A 200 -2.34 9.81 -9.79
N HIS A 201 -1.07 9.59 -10.16
CA HIS A 201 -0.59 9.77 -11.52
C HIS A 201 -1.20 8.70 -12.44
N MET A 202 -1.22 7.43 -12.01
CA MET A 202 -1.89 6.32 -12.71
C MET A 202 -3.39 6.62 -12.93
N VAL A 203 -4.08 7.10 -11.90
CA VAL A 203 -5.51 7.48 -11.98
C VAL A 203 -5.72 8.66 -12.95
N GLY A 204 -4.84 9.66 -12.93
CA GLY A 204 -4.88 10.81 -13.84
C GLY A 204 -4.77 10.41 -15.32
N HIS A 205 -3.85 9.49 -15.63
CA HIS A 205 -3.70 8.90 -16.98
C HIS A 205 -4.89 8.05 -17.40
N ALA A 206 -5.39 7.18 -16.51
CA ALA A 206 -6.59 6.39 -16.82
C ALA A 206 -7.80 7.28 -17.12
N MET A 207 -7.93 8.43 -16.43
CA MET A 207 -8.97 9.41 -16.69
C MET A 207 -8.93 10.03 -18.10
N GLU A 208 -7.78 10.07 -18.78
CA GLU A 208 -7.70 10.54 -20.18
C GLU A 208 -8.50 9.67 -21.16
N ASN A 209 -8.76 8.41 -20.80
CA ASN A 209 -9.47 7.45 -21.65
C ASN A 209 -11.00 7.52 -21.49
N PHE A 210 -11.54 8.27 -20.53
CA PHE A 210 -12.98 8.41 -20.32
C PHE A 210 -13.57 9.54 -21.16
N SER A 211 -14.59 9.22 -21.98
CA SER A 211 -15.35 10.19 -22.77
C SER A 211 -16.73 10.44 -22.17
N GLY A 212 -17.09 11.71 -21.94
CA GLY A 212 -18.46 12.10 -21.58
C GLY A 212 -18.87 11.88 -20.10
N MET A 213 -17.93 11.54 -19.22
CA MET A 213 -18.20 11.45 -17.78
C MET A 213 -18.53 12.84 -17.20
N THR A 214 -19.77 13.02 -16.73
CA THR A 214 -20.20 14.20 -15.95
C THR A 214 -21.40 13.89 -15.06
N GLY A 215 -21.46 14.48 -13.85
CA GLY A 215 -22.58 14.34 -12.91
C GLY A 215 -22.81 12.92 -12.36
N GLY A 216 -21.86 12.02 -12.60
CA GLY A 216 -21.94 10.60 -12.33
C GLY A 216 -21.09 10.13 -11.15
N VAL A 217 -20.77 8.84 -11.15
CA VAL A 217 -19.90 8.19 -10.16
C VAL A 217 -18.71 7.54 -10.86
N LEU A 218 -17.51 7.77 -10.35
CA LEU A 218 -16.31 7.06 -10.76
C LEU A 218 -15.85 6.18 -9.60
N PHE A 219 -15.81 4.87 -9.82
CA PHE A 219 -15.19 3.96 -8.87
C PHE A 219 -13.73 3.73 -9.27
N ILE A 220 -12.84 3.71 -8.29
CA ILE A 220 -11.47 3.26 -8.41
C ILE A 220 -11.40 1.99 -7.57
N GLU A 221 -11.39 0.83 -8.22
CA GLU A 221 -11.13 -0.44 -7.55
C GLU A 221 -9.61 -0.59 -7.42
N ASN A 222 -9.10 -0.49 -6.18
CA ASN A 222 -7.67 -0.51 -5.90
C ASN A 222 -7.15 -1.95 -5.75
N VAL A 223 -5.83 -2.11 -5.87
CA VAL A 223 -5.14 -3.39 -5.63
C VAL A 223 -5.55 -3.95 -4.26
N GLY A 224 -5.73 -5.27 -4.16
CA GLY A 224 -6.09 -5.96 -2.93
C GLY A 224 -5.01 -5.84 -1.84
N ASN A 225 -5.00 -4.73 -1.11
CA ASN A 225 -4.06 -4.43 -0.04
C ASN A 225 -4.67 -3.45 1.00
N LEU A 226 -4.47 -3.73 2.28
CA LEU A 226 -4.85 -2.85 3.41
C LEU A 226 -3.67 -2.04 4.00
N VAL A 227 -2.47 -2.12 3.39
CA VAL A 227 -1.28 -1.38 3.84
C VAL A 227 -0.98 -0.24 2.86
N CYS A 228 -0.41 -0.55 1.68
CA CYS A 228 0.11 0.49 0.78
C CYS A 228 -0.92 1.57 0.39
N PRO A 229 -2.19 1.27 0.06
CA PRO A 229 -3.12 2.29 -0.43
C PRO A 229 -3.64 3.27 0.64
N ALA A 230 -3.25 3.10 1.92
CA ALA A 230 -3.65 3.99 3.01
C ALA A 230 -3.02 5.39 2.84
N SER A 231 -1.72 5.45 2.53
CA SER A 231 -0.95 6.70 2.43
C SER A 231 -1.11 7.45 1.11
N PHE A 232 -1.80 6.88 0.12
CA PHE A 232 -1.95 7.45 -1.22
C PHE A 232 -3.35 8.04 -1.41
N ASP A 233 -3.41 9.38 -1.47
CA ASP A 233 -4.54 10.14 -2.01
C ASP A 233 -4.52 10.02 -3.54
N LEU A 234 -5.64 9.69 -4.17
CA LEU A 234 -5.81 9.60 -5.63
C LEU A 234 -6.55 10.80 -6.21
N GLY A 235 -6.98 11.72 -5.35
CA GLY A 235 -7.93 12.79 -5.67
C GLY A 235 -9.37 12.41 -5.36
N GLU A 236 -9.64 11.25 -4.74
CA GLU A 236 -11.00 10.79 -4.45
C GLU A 236 -11.79 11.73 -3.52
N ALA A 237 -13.12 11.62 -3.57
CA ALA A 237 -14.02 12.29 -2.65
C ALA A 237 -14.19 11.51 -1.34
N ALA A 238 -14.12 10.18 -1.38
CA ALA A 238 -14.06 9.32 -0.20
C ALA A 238 -13.32 8.00 -0.46
N LYS A 239 -12.51 7.57 0.51
CA LYS A 239 -11.89 6.24 0.56
C LYS A 239 -12.81 5.30 1.35
N VAL A 240 -13.08 4.11 0.80
CA VAL A 240 -14.01 3.12 1.34
C VAL A 240 -13.29 1.80 1.55
N SER A 241 -13.10 1.42 2.81
CA SER A 241 -12.55 0.10 3.16
C SER A 241 -13.65 -0.96 3.09
N ILE A 242 -13.35 -2.09 2.45
CA ILE A 242 -14.24 -3.25 2.37
C ILE A 242 -13.58 -4.39 3.15
N LEU A 243 -14.18 -4.76 4.26
CA LEU A 243 -13.77 -5.86 5.13
C LEU A 243 -14.78 -6.99 5.00
N SER A 244 -14.35 -8.21 4.73
CA SER A 244 -15.25 -9.37 4.75
C SER A 244 -15.26 -10.05 6.12
N VAL A 245 -16.41 -10.54 6.55
CA VAL A 245 -16.56 -11.36 7.78
C VAL A 245 -15.67 -12.62 7.78
N THR A 246 -15.16 -13.05 6.63
CA THR A 246 -14.20 -14.17 6.51
C THR A 246 -12.76 -13.81 6.91
N GLU A 247 -12.48 -12.57 7.30
CA GLU A 247 -11.12 -12.05 7.54
C GLU A 247 -10.73 -11.92 9.02
N GLY A 248 -11.69 -12.09 9.94
CA GLY A 248 -11.52 -11.88 11.38
C GLY A 248 -11.85 -10.44 11.82
N GLU A 249 -12.43 -10.29 13.01
CA GLU A 249 -12.96 -9.02 13.51
C GLU A 249 -11.87 -8.02 13.93
N ASP A 250 -10.64 -8.48 14.18
CA ASP A 250 -9.51 -7.67 14.64
C ASP A 250 -8.75 -6.92 13.53
N LYS A 251 -9.20 -7.05 12.26
CA LYS A 251 -8.61 -6.35 11.11
C LYS A 251 -8.46 -4.84 11.28
N PRO A 252 -9.41 -4.09 11.88
CA PRO A 252 -9.23 -2.66 12.09
C PRO A 252 -8.01 -2.30 12.94
N LEU A 253 -7.73 -3.08 13.99
CA LEU A 253 -6.55 -2.85 14.85
C LEU A 253 -5.25 -3.31 14.20
N LYS A 254 -5.29 -4.27 13.26
CA LYS A 254 -4.12 -4.77 12.51
C LYS A 254 -3.68 -3.87 11.35
N TYR A 255 -4.59 -3.05 10.80
CA TYR A 255 -4.32 -2.16 9.67
C TYR A 255 -4.82 -0.73 9.95
N PRO A 256 -4.42 -0.12 11.08
CA PRO A 256 -5.08 1.08 11.61
C PRO A 256 -5.09 2.24 10.62
N ASP A 257 -3.99 2.48 9.89
CA ASP A 257 -3.88 3.60 8.94
C ASP A 257 -4.95 3.55 7.84
N MET A 258 -5.34 2.35 7.39
CA MET A 258 -6.35 2.17 6.36
C MET A 258 -7.76 2.51 6.85
N PHE A 259 -8.12 2.06 8.06
CA PHE A 259 -9.42 2.36 8.65
C PHE A 259 -9.47 3.80 9.18
N HIS A 260 -8.33 4.39 9.56
CA HIS A 260 -8.19 5.80 9.86
C HIS A 260 -8.41 6.68 8.62
N ALA A 261 -7.81 6.32 7.48
CA ALA A 261 -7.97 7.03 6.21
C ALA A 261 -9.32 6.79 5.50
N SER A 262 -10.15 5.87 5.98
CA SER A 262 -11.46 5.54 5.39
C SER A 262 -12.58 6.42 5.94
N GLU A 263 -13.43 6.98 5.08
CA GLU A 263 -14.68 7.63 5.52
C GLU A 263 -15.74 6.58 5.90
N LEU A 264 -15.74 5.46 5.18
CA LEU A 264 -16.71 4.39 5.28
C LEU A 264 -16.00 3.03 5.32
N MET A 265 -16.42 2.17 6.24
CA MET A 265 -16.17 0.74 6.21
C MET A 265 -17.42 -0.01 5.76
N ILE A 266 -17.26 -0.91 4.79
CA ILE A 266 -18.28 -1.88 4.40
C ILE A 266 -17.91 -3.23 4.99
N LEU A 267 -18.76 -3.77 5.85
CA LEU A 267 -18.66 -5.15 6.33
C LEU A 267 -19.44 -6.06 5.36
N ASN A 268 -18.71 -6.76 4.49
CA ASN A 268 -19.25 -7.54 3.38
C ASN A 268 -19.34 -9.05 3.68
N LYS A 269 -20.19 -9.73 2.91
CA LYS A 269 -20.53 -11.16 2.99
C LYS A 269 -21.23 -11.55 4.31
N THR A 270 -22.09 -10.66 4.83
CA THR A 270 -22.90 -10.95 6.03
C THR A 270 -23.78 -12.20 5.90
N ASP A 271 -24.06 -12.68 4.68
CA ASP A 271 -24.71 -13.97 4.41
C ASP A 271 -23.93 -15.18 4.95
N LEU A 272 -22.65 -15.01 5.30
CA LEU A 272 -21.80 -16.05 5.88
C LEU A 272 -21.78 -16.07 7.42
N LEU A 273 -22.34 -15.05 8.11
CA LEU A 273 -22.34 -14.98 9.57
C LEU A 273 -22.93 -16.24 10.26
N PRO A 274 -24.00 -16.91 9.75
CA PRO A 274 -24.51 -18.15 10.34
C PRO A 274 -23.55 -19.35 10.31
N TYR A 275 -22.39 -19.22 9.65
CA TYR A 275 -21.40 -20.27 9.46
C TYR A 275 -20.01 -19.90 10.01
N LEU A 276 -19.88 -18.76 10.70
CA LEU A 276 -18.61 -18.20 11.14
C LEU A 276 -18.69 -17.73 12.60
N ASP A 277 -17.66 -18.03 13.39
CA ASP A 277 -17.46 -17.45 14.71
C ASP A 277 -16.90 -16.02 14.58
N PHE A 278 -17.74 -15.07 14.11
CA PHE A 278 -17.38 -13.66 13.90
C PHE A 278 -18.25 -12.73 14.73
N ASP A 279 -17.62 -11.87 15.54
CA ASP A 279 -18.28 -10.88 16.39
C ASP A 279 -18.36 -9.52 15.66
N VAL A 280 -19.58 -9.17 15.22
CA VAL A 280 -19.86 -7.97 14.43
C VAL A 280 -19.73 -6.70 15.28
N GLU A 281 -20.28 -6.72 16.49
CA GLU A 281 -20.25 -5.64 17.46
C GLU A 281 -18.81 -5.27 17.83
N LYS A 282 -17.96 -6.27 18.07
CA LYS A 282 -16.53 -6.12 18.36
C LYS A 282 -15.75 -5.60 17.15
N CYS A 283 -16.06 -6.08 15.93
CA CYS A 283 -15.49 -5.51 14.70
C CYS A 283 -15.81 -4.01 14.56
N ILE A 284 -17.06 -3.63 14.84
CA ILE A 284 -17.54 -2.25 14.82
C ILE A 284 -16.85 -1.41 15.89
N GLU A 285 -16.68 -1.95 17.10
CA GLU A 285 -15.97 -1.28 18.19
C GLU A 285 -14.51 -1.01 17.81
N TYR A 286 -13.82 -2.00 17.25
CA TYR A 286 -12.44 -1.87 16.80
C TYR A 286 -12.26 -0.85 15.67
N ALA A 287 -13.16 -0.82 14.69
CA ALA A 287 -13.17 0.24 13.67
C ALA A 287 -13.32 1.63 14.29
N LYS A 288 -14.24 1.79 15.24
CA LYS A 288 -14.48 3.08 15.93
C LYS A 288 -13.36 3.50 16.89
N ARG A 289 -12.61 2.56 17.46
CA ARG A 289 -11.40 2.86 18.25
C ARG A 289 -10.29 3.47 17.38
N VAL A 290 -10.20 3.09 16.11
CA VAL A 290 -9.22 3.61 15.14
C VAL A 290 -9.69 4.91 14.49
N ASN A 291 -10.99 5.00 14.19
CA ASN A 291 -11.63 6.16 13.59
C ASN A 291 -13.05 6.36 14.17
N PRO A 292 -13.22 7.25 15.16
CA PRO A 292 -14.52 7.47 15.82
C PRO A 292 -15.65 7.90 14.86
N GLU A 293 -15.30 8.57 13.76
CA GLU A 293 -16.24 9.12 12.78
C GLU A 293 -16.54 8.16 11.61
N ILE A 294 -15.90 6.97 11.56
CA ILE A 294 -16.08 6.02 10.46
C ILE A 294 -17.54 5.57 10.39
N ARG A 295 -18.17 5.79 9.23
CA ARG A 295 -19.47 5.17 8.95
C ARG A 295 -19.26 3.69 8.70
N ILE A 296 -20.20 2.85 9.11
CA ILE A 296 -20.14 1.41 8.89
C ILE A 296 -21.46 0.96 8.26
N ILE A 297 -21.38 0.27 7.13
CA ILE A 297 -22.53 -0.37 6.47
C ILE A 297 -22.29 -1.87 6.43
N GLN A 298 -23.27 -2.64 6.90
CA GLN A 298 -23.26 -4.09 6.84
C GLN A 298 -24.06 -4.56 5.62
N LEU A 299 -23.48 -5.40 4.77
CA LEU A 299 -24.17 -5.90 3.58
C LEU A 299 -23.64 -7.26 3.10
N SER A 300 -24.43 -7.88 2.22
CA SER A 300 -23.93 -8.93 1.34
C SER A 300 -24.22 -8.54 -0.10
N ALA A 301 -23.15 -8.34 -0.87
CA ALA A 301 -23.27 -8.18 -2.32
C ALA A 301 -23.93 -9.40 -2.98
N LYS A 302 -23.86 -10.59 -2.37
CA LYS A 302 -24.38 -11.85 -2.91
C LYS A 302 -25.88 -12.03 -2.66
N SER A 303 -26.39 -11.68 -1.47
CA SER A 303 -27.84 -11.75 -1.19
C SER A 303 -28.58 -10.47 -1.59
N GLY A 304 -27.86 -9.34 -1.70
CA GLY A 304 -28.44 -8.01 -1.88
C GLY A 304 -28.88 -7.33 -0.57
N GLU A 305 -28.77 -8.01 0.57
CA GLU A 305 -29.04 -7.43 1.89
C GLU A 305 -28.06 -6.27 2.19
N GLY A 306 -28.55 -5.19 2.80
CA GLY A 306 -27.76 -3.99 3.12
C GLY A 306 -27.38 -3.11 1.91
N MET A 307 -27.45 -3.62 0.67
CA MET A 307 -27.08 -2.87 -0.54
C MET A 307 -27.86 -1.57 -0.71
N GLN A 308 -29.10 -1.48 -0.26
CA GLN A 308 -29.90 -0.26 -0.37
C GLN A 308 -29.29 0.90 0.42
N GLU A 309 -28.77 0.67 1.64
CA GLU A 309 -28.12 1.73 2.43
C GLU A 309 -26.84 2.25 1.75
N TRP A 310 -26.06 1.34 1.16
CA TRP A 310 -24.87 1.69 0.38
C TRP A 310 -25.23 2.56 -0.84
N LEU A 311 -26.26 2.17 -1.60
CA LEU A 311 -26.73 2.96 -2.75
C LEU A 311 -27.28 4.33 -2.34
N ASP A 312 -27.99 4.41 -1.21
CA ASP A 312 -28.51 5.67 -0.70
C ASP A 312 -27.39 6.60 -0.23
N TRP A 313 -26.35 6.07 0.43
CA TRP A 313 -25.15 6.85 0.76
C TRP A 313 -24.45 7.40 -0.50
N ILE A 314 -24.28 6.58 -1.56
CA ILE A 314 -23.75 7.05 -2.85
C ILE A 314 -24.62 8.17 -3.43
N ASN A 315 -25.94 7.98 -3.41
CA ASN A 315 -26.88 8.95 -3.97
C ASN A 315 -26.87 10.29 -3.23
N THR A 316 -26.86 10.27 -1.89
CA THR A 316 -26.75 11.48 -1.06
C THR A 316 -25.43 12.22 -1.30
N LYS A 317 -24.29 11.51 -1.32
CA LYS A 317 -22.97 12.12 -1.54
C LYS A 317 -22.83 12.72 -2.93
N ARG A 318 -23.29 12.02 -3.97
CA ARG A 318 -23.30 12.54 -5.36
C ARG A 318 -24.19 13.77 -5.50
N ALA A 319 -25.40 13.75 -4.90
CA ALA A 319 -26.31 14.89 -4.94
C ALA A 319 -25.67 16.14 -4.31
N ALA A 320 -25.04 16.01 -3.12
CA ALA A 320 -24.37 17.11 -2.45
C ALA A 320 -23.22 17.74 -3.27
N ILE A 321 -22.45 16.94 -4.02
CA ILE A 321 -21.41 17.45 -4.94
C ILE A 321 -22.02 18.26 -6.08
N ILE A 322 -23.10 17.76 -6.69
CA ILE A 322 -23.81 18.45 -7.78
C ILE A 322 -24.43 19.76 -7.27
N GLU A 323 -25.09 19.75 -6.11
CA GLU A 323 -25.69 20.93 -5.47
C GLU A 323 -24.63 22.00 -5.14
N SER A 324 -23.49 21.60 -4.57
CA SER A 324 -22.36 22.49 -4.31
C SER A 324 -21.82 23.12 -5.60
N ARG A 325 -21.68 22.33 -6.67
CA ARG A 325 -21.23 22.83 -7.98
C ARG A 325 -22.24 23.80 -8.60
N ILE A 326 -23.54 23.53 -8.49
CA ILE A 326 -24.61 24.44 -8.95
C ILE A 326 -24.51 25.79 -8.22
N TYR A 327 -24.36 25.77 -6.89
CA TYR A 327 -24.22 26.98 -6.08
C TYR A 327 -23.01 27.83 -6.49
N LEU A 328 -21.84 27.20 -6.66
CA LEU A 328 -20.61 27.88 -7.10
C LEU A 328 -20.75 28.51 -8.50
N LEU A 329 -21.36 27.79 -9.44
CA LEU A 329 -21.61 28.30 -10.80
C LEU A 329 -22.61 29.47 -10.79
N GLN A 330 -23.64 29.42 -9.95
CA GLN A 330 -24.58 30.53 -9.76
C GLN A 330 -23.86 31.79 -9.24
N GLN A 331 -22.97 31.65 -8.25
CA GLN A 331 -22.18 32.78 -7.77
C GLN A 331 -21.29 33.39 -8.86
N GLN A 332 -20.63 32.56 -9.68
CA GLN A 332 -19.82 33.04 -10.81
C GLN A 332 -20.66 33.79 -11.85
N VAL A 333 -21.87 33.33 -12.14
CA VAL A 333 -22.81 34.02 -13.04
C VAL A 333 -23.21 35.40 -12.48
N GLU A 334 -23.52 35.52 -11.19
CA GLU A 334 -23.85 36.82 -10.58
C GLU A 334 -22.62 37.75 -10.51
N GLN A 335 -21.42 37.22 -10.27
CA GLN A 335 -20.18 38.00 -10.34
C GLN A 335 -19.94 38.59 -11.75
N PHE A 336 -20.13 37.80 -12.81
CA PHE A 336 -19.99 38.31 -14.18
C PHE A 336 -21.09 39.31 -14.56
N LYS A 337 -22.33 39.12 -14.10
CA LYS A 337 -23.41 40.11 -14.28
C LYS A 337 -23.09 41.44 -13.60
N ALA A 338 -22.43 41.44 -12.45
CA ALA A 338 -22.06 42.67 -11.72
C ALA A 338 -20.89 43.45 -12.35
N ILE A 339 -20.23 42.89 -13.38
CA ILE A 339 -19.14 43.53 -14.13
C ILE A 339 -19.66 44.20 -15.43
N LEU A 340 -20.87 43.84 -15.89
CA LEU A 340 -21.51 44.35 -17.11
C LEU A 340 -22.35 45.62 -16.86
#